data_AF-A0AA39T4R7-F1
#
_entry.id   AF-A0AA39T4R7-F1
#
_cell.length_a   1.000
_cell.length_b   1.000
_cell.length_c   1.000
_cell.angle_alpha   90.00
_cell.angle_beta   90.00
_cell.angle_gamma   90.00
#
_symmetry.space_group_name_H-M   'P 1'
#
loop_
_entity.id
_entity.type
_entity.pdbx_description
1 polymer ?
#
loop_
_entity_poly.entity_id
_entity_poly.type
_entity_poly.pdbx_seq_one_letter_code
_entity_poly.pdbx_strand_id
1 'polypeptide(L)'
;MKKSTKVVQTAPKVLSKSTLAPKAPTAKTLSSAIPSTVFSRDANVSRPHSNSDTATSSAVPTGPSTKKRPAPKDAEQKKKKQKLTPKPIPFLLPSKAPMTGSSSALSEENARNPIPQPDSGRKVVTLTGTGKRFTPLIVKKPVAAPSVHSNNVATTSTLLSPSYLDFPDFPPISLNNITLPPSMAQRRLVTRIAIILSQVYEEDLKQCVLVSRMFRYAAKKYCKNSLDCRFALLLQAYPQNMTNMWPYLRQRNQECILRRFLPRVFKRNKTIISPQLWTSPDHEHQATIAVRFLLTRLFFSVSVGDDSQGAHKWMSGTVVDAQEVIKGEIWCITMQHRNARESFYVLEPTCEVVGHPPAAEKNQLDSLPIRADWSAYIEHRILPPSVHETSPPTLMEHVCWTSHEEYERGISRHWLKRMRREGKIGAVLEVIAGRYILACVVGNRLVRVSGRWKSSTEMAQDFSGLASTSLSTKLKNQRVNLFLPAHHHVESVHLKTSKGGLLHPALAVVQTPGREYFILRDNGMQVGCEEEGVAEVWMQLLGCSNDGQAC
;
A
#
# COMPACT_ATOMS: atom_id res chain seq x y z
N MET A 1 -6.87 -47.48 -39.11
CA MET A 1 -5.81 -48.21 -38.38
C MET A 1 -5.47 -47.48 -37.10
N LYS A 2 -6.00 -47.96 -35.96
CA LYS A 2 -5.79 -47.40 -34.62
C LYS A 2 -4.57 -48.09 -33.99
N LYS A 3 -3.55 -47.33 -33.57
CA LYS A 3 -2.46 -47.85 -32.73
C LYS A 3 -2.82 -47.62 -31.26
N SER A 4 -2.90 -48.73 -30.53
CA SER A 4 -3.11 -48.83 -29.09
C SER A 4 -1.75 -49.08 -28.44
N THR A 5 -1.36 -48.24 -27.49
CA THR A 5 -0.12 -48.37 -26.71
C THR A 5 -0.49 -48.91 -25.33
N LYS A 6 -0.05 -50.15 -25.04
CA LYS A 6 -0.19 -50.83 -23.74
C LYS A 6 0.76 -50.21 -22.71
N VAL A 7 0.22 -49.90 -21.54
CA VAL A 7 0.95 -49.54 -20.32
C VAL A 7 1.27 -50.84 -19.56
N VAL A 8 2.53 -51.03 -19.17
CA VAL A 8 2.99 -52.13 -18.31
C VAL A 8 3.17 -51.56 -16.90
N GLN A 9 2.39 -52.10 -15.95
CA GLN A 9 2.53 -51.90 -14.51
C GLN A 9 3.52 -52.92 -13.95
N THR A 10 4.53 -52.46 -13.22
CA THR A 10 5.39 -53.31 -12.37
C THR A 10 5.16 -52.95 -10.90
N ALA A 11 4.79 -53.96 -10.12
CA ALA A 11 4.62 -53.91 -8.67
C ALA A 11 5.95 -54.17 -7.94
N PRO A 12 6.21 -53.57 -6.76
CA PRO A 12 7.32 -53.98 -5.92
C PRO A 12 6.90 -55.04 -4.88
N LYS A 13 7.80 -56.01 -4.74
CA LYS A 13 7.77 -57.20 -3.90
C LYS A 13 7.82 -56.86 -2.40
N VAL A 14 6.98 -57.56 -1.65
CA VAL A 14 7.03 -57.75 -0.20
C VAL A 14 8.28 -58.55 0.18
N LEU A 15 9.03 -58.08 1.18
CA LEU A 15 9.98 -58.91 1.93
C LEU A 15 9.76 -58.73 3.43
N SER A 16 9.57 -59.86 4.09
CA SER A 16 9.20 -60.03 5.49
C SER A 16 10.42 -60.19 6.41
N LYS A 17 10.32 -59.51 7.57
CA LYS A 17 10.74 -59.85 8.94
C LYS A 17 11.99 -60.72 9.16
N SER A 18 12.93 -60.16 9.93
CA SER A 18 13.69 -60.91 10.94
C SER A 18 13.74 -60.11 12.25
N THR A 19 13.60 -60.85 13.33
CA THR A 19 13.31 -60.48 14.72
C THR A 19 14.60 -60.37 15.51
N LEU A 20 14.82 -59.28 16.26
CA LEU A 20 15.71 -59.25 17.43
C LEU A 20 15.17 -58.28 18.49
N ALA A 21 15.17 -58.75 19.73
CA ALA A 21 14.53 -58.19 20.93
C ALA A 21 15.26 -56.97 21.53
N PRO A 22 14.63 -56.21 22.45
CA PRO A 22 14.94 -54.81 22.72
C PRO A 22 15.93 -54.62 23.88
N LYS A 23 16.82 -53.64 23.75
CA LYS A 23 17.52 -52.98 24.87
C LYS A 23 16.89 -51.61 25.10
N ALA A 24 16.42 -51.39 26.33
CA ALA A 24 15.89 -50.12 26.80
C ALA A 24 16.96 -49.01 26.81
N PRO A 25 16.55 -47.76 26.57
CA PRO A 25 17.14 -46.66 27.33
C PRO A 25 16.08 -45.69 27.87
N THR A 26 16.13 -45.52 29.19
CA THR A 26 16.00 -44.26 29.95
C THR A 26 15.31 -43.08 29.26
N ALA A 27 14.14 -42.72 29.80
CA ALA A 27 13.47 -41.45 29.59
C ALA A 27 14.38 -40.28 30.00
N LYS A 28 14.71 -39.41 29.04
CA LYS A 28 15.14 -38.03 29.30
C LYS A 28 14.20 -37.09 28.57
N THR A 29 13.40 -36.40 29.37
CA THR A 29 12.54 -35.27 28.99
C THR A 29 13.40 -34.19 28.34
N LEU A 30 13.30 -34.03 27.02
CA LEU A 30 13.87 -32.89 26.30
C LEU A 30 12.74 -31.91 26.01
N SER A 31 12.64 -30.91 26.86
CA SER A 31 11.93 -29.65 26.61
C SER A 31 12.64 -28.94 25.45
N SER A 32 11.97 -28.74 24.32
CA SER A 32 12.50 -27.95 23.21
C SER A 32 12.50 -26.47 23.58
N ALA A 33 13.64 -25.97 24.03
CA ALA A 33 13.89 -24.55 24.17
C ALA A 33 14.15 -23.95 22.78
N ILE A 34 13.36 -22.93 22.44
CA ILE A 34 13.58 -22.03 21.31
C ILE A 34 14.90 -21.27 21.56
N PRO A 35 15.88 -21.24 20.65
CA PRO A 35 17.11 -20.50 20.88
C PRO A 35 16.89 -19.02 20.59
N SER A 36 16.55 -18.27 21.62
CA SER A 36 16.74 -16.81 21.66
C SER A 36 18.11 -16.53 22.30
N THR A 37 19.17 -16.37 21.51
CA THR A 37 20.40 -15.62 21.82
C THR A 37 21.50 -15.96 20.81
N VAL A 38 21.82 -15.03 19.89
CA VAL A 38 23.20 -14.87 19.38
C VAL A 38 23.42 -13.38 19.13
N PHE A 39 23.70 -12.63 20.20
CA PHE A 39 24.47 -11.38 20.15
C PHE A 39 25.02 -11.11 21.56
N SER A 40 26.28 -11.49 21.80
CA SER A 40 27.12 -10.89 22.85
C SER A 40 28.58 -11.33 22.75
N ARG A 41 29.45 -10.31 22.90
CA ARG A 41 30.92 -10.27 23.04
C ARG A 41 31.69 -10.40 21.72
N ASP A 42 32.57 -9.46 21.35
CA ASP A 42 33.56 -8.74 22.17
C ASP A 42 33.67 -7.23 21.88
N ALA A 43 33.79 -6.42 22.94
CA ALA A 43 34.43 -5.11 22.89
C ALA A 43 35.17 -4.89 24.21
N ASN A 44 36.46 -5.22 24.20
CA ASN A 44 37.43 -4.87 25.25
C ASN A 44 37.71 -3.37 25.15
N VAL A 45 37.20 -2.58 26.10
CA VAL A 45 37.58 -1.17 26.26
C VAL A 45 38.63 -1.07 27.37
N SER A 46 39.82 -0.64 26.97
CA SER A 46 40.95 -0.33 27.84
C SER A 46 40.59 0.79 28.84
N ARG A 47 40.82 0.52 30.12
CA ARG A 47 40.82 1.51 31.21
C ARG A 47 41.94 2.54 31.00
N PRO A 48 41.72 3.84 31.25
CA PRO A 48 42.81 4.75 31.55
C PRO A 48 43.06 4.82 33.08
N HIS A 49 44.34 4.94 33.40
CA HIS A 49 44.90 5.14 34.73
C HIS A 49 44.42 6.45 35.38
N SER A 50 44.01 6.37 36.64
CA SER A 50 43.89 7.51 37.55
C SER A 50 45.19 7.66 38.34
N ASN A 51 45.91 8.76 38.13
CA ASN A 51 46.94 9.25 39.04
C ASN A 51 46.43 10.47 39.79
N SER A 52 46.91 10.55 41.02
CA SER A 52 46.54 11.42 42.13
C SER A 52 47.23 12.79 42.10
N ASP A 53 46.85 13.60 43.10
CA ASP A 53 47.51 14.80 43.64
C ASP A 53 47.02 16.12 42.98
N THR A 54 46.64 17.20 43.67
CA THR A 54 46.99 17.68 45.03
C THR A 54 45.93 18.69 45.52
N ALA A 55 45.85 18.86 46.84
CA ALA A 55 44.97 19.72 47.63
C ALA A 55 44.94 21.23 47.27
N THR A 56 43.91 21.96 47.72
CA THR A 56 44.00 23.03 48.75
C THR A 56 42.58 23.53 49.16
N SER A 57 42.45 23.83 50.46
CA SER A 57 41.32 24.41 51.23
C SER A 57 40.61 25.63 50.59
N SER A 58 39.39 26.06 50.93
CA SER A 58 38.94 26.52 52.26
C SER A 58 37.48 27.05 52.23
N ALA A 59 36.90 27.13 53.43
CA ALA A 59 35.88 28.06 53.92
C ALA A 59 34.37 27.82 53.65
N VAL A 60 33.70 27.45 54.75
CA VAL A 60 32.28 27.62 55.09
C VAL A 60 32.00 29.10 55.42
N PRO A 61 30.80 29.65 55.13
CA PRO A 61 29.90 30.01 56.24
C PRO A 61 28.39 29.76 55.98
N THR A 62 27.78 29.25 57.04
CA THR A 62 26.39 29.32 57.54
C THR A 62 25.40 30.34 56.95
N GLY A 63 24.22 29.83 56.50
CA GLY A 63 22.83 30.35 56.68
C GLY A 63 22.44 31.77 56.16
N PRO A 64 21.14 32.13 56.03
CA PRO A 64 19.95 31.52 56.64
C PRO A 64 18.73 31.32 55.69
N SER A 65 17.66 30.83 56.33
CA SER A 65 16.37 30.35 55.81
C SER A 65 15.41 31.36 55.16
N THR A 66 14.34 30.79 54.59
CA THR A 66 12.99 31.33 54.26
C THR A 66 12.76 31.83 52.83
N LYS A 67 11.89 31.13 52.09
CA LYS A 67 10.53 31.61 51.78
C LYS A 67 9.71 30.51 51.06
N LYS A 68 8.66 30.06 51.77
CA LYS A 68 7.54 29.27 51.25
C LYS A 68 6.80 30.09 50.18
N ARG A 69 6.48 29.46 49.05
CA ARG A 69 5.57 30.00 48.03
C ARG A 69 4.19 29.31 48.18
N PRO A 70 3.08 30.05 48.23
CA PRO A 70 1.76 29.47 48.51
C PRO A 70 1.09 28.92 47.25
N ALA A 71 0.29 27.87 47.46
CA ALA A 71 -0.63 27.29 46.49
C ALA A 71 -1.81 28.25 46.19
N PRO A 72 -2.37 28.25 44.96
CA PRO A 72 -3.61 28.95 44.67
C PRO A 72 -4.83 28.09 45.04
N LYS A 73 -5.78 28.79 45.67
CA LYS A 73 -7.05 28.32 46.20
C LYS A 73 -8.06 27.97 45.11
N ASP A 74 -8.95 27.06 45.50
CA ASP A 74 -10.18 26.67 44.84
C ASP A 74 -11.05 27.85 44.40
N ALA A 75 -11.58 27.75 43.18
CA ALA A 75 -12.69 28.55 42.71
C ALA A 75 -13.85 27.62 42.34
N GLU A 76 -14.79 27.54 43.28
CA GLU A 76 -16.15 27.02 43.13
C GLU A 76 -16.87 27.76 41.98
N GLN A 77 -17.26 27.04 40.92
CA GLN A 77 -18.23 27.55 39.95
C GLN A 77 -19.43 26.62 39.84
N LYS A 78 -20.55 27.09 40.40
CA LYS A 78 -21.92 26.61 40.18
C LYS A 78 -22.22 26.55 38.67
N LYS A 79 -22.45 25.35 38.13
CA LYS A 79 -23.08 25.17 36.82
C LYS A 79 -24.58 24.93 36.95
N LYS A 80 -25.34 25.89 36.42
CA LYS A 80 -26.78 25.83 36.17
C LYS A 80 -27.11 24.75 35.13
N LYS A 81 -28.20 24.03 35.38
CA LYS A 81 -28.89 23.12 34.45
C LYS A 81 -29.60 23.88 33.33
N GLN A 82 -29.44 23.44 32.08
CA GLN A 82 -30.41 23.53 30.96
C GLN A 82 -29.85 22.64 29.83
N LYS A 83 -30.32 21.40 29.64
CA LYS A 83 -31.52 20.95 28.89
C LYS A 83 -31.58 21.51 27.46
N LEU A 84 -31.17 20.70 26.48
CA LEU A 84 -31.97 20.29 25.30
C LEU A 84 -31.12 19.37 24.40
N THR A 85 -31.61 18.15 24.19
CA THR A 85 -31.11 17.16 23.24
C THR A 85 -31.73 17.40 21.86
N PRO A 86 -30.97 17.49 20.76
CA PRO A 86 -31.52 17.29 19.42
C PRO A 86 -31.63 15.79 19.13
N LYS A 87 -32.83 15.35 18.72
CA LYS A 87 -33.09 14.00 18.21
C LYS A 87 -32.29 13.78 16.91
N PRO A 88 -31.76 12.56 16.66
CA PRO A 88 -31.19 12.23 15.36
C PRO A 88 -32.30 12.07 14.31
N ILE A 89 -32.07 12.69 13.15
CA ILE A 89 -32.85 12.53 11.93
C ILE A 89 -32.50 11.15 11.34
N PRO A 90 -33.46 10.23 11.14
CA PRO A 90 -33.17 8.97 10.48
C PRO A 90 -33.04 9.20 8.96
N PHE A 91 -31.84 8.99 8.42
CA PHE A 91 -31.65 8.78 6.99
C PHE A 91 -32.21 7.40 6.62
N LEU A 92 -33.41 7.39 6.06
CA LEU A 92 -34.00 6.23 5.40
C LEU A 92 -33.32 6.04 4.04
N LEU A 93 -32.48 5.01 3.94
CA LEU A 93 -32.09 4.40 2.67
C LEU A 93 -33.29 3.60 2.14
N PRO A 94 -33.72 3.78 0.87
CA PRO A 94 -34.77 2.97 0.29
C PRO A 94 -34.27 1.55 0.03
N SER A 95 -34.77 0.60 0.82
CA SER A 95 -34.66 -0.83 0.62
C SER A 95 -35.44 -1.23 -0.64
N LYS A 96 -34.74 -1.78 -1.66
CA LYS A 96 -35.37 -2.41 -2.82
C LYS A 96 -35.78 -3.82 -2.45
N ALA A 97 -37.10 -4.06 -2.43
CA ALA A 97 -37.68 -5.39 -2.38
C ALA A 97 -37.40 -6.20 -3.66
N PRO A 98 -37.33 -7.54 -3.57
CA PRO A 98 -37.13 -8.42 -4.72
C PRO A 98 -38.46 -8.67 -5.44
N MET A 99 -38.51 -8.46 -6.76
CA MET A 99 -39.61 -8.94 -7.57
C MET A 99 -39.37 -10.42 -7.91
N THR A 100 -40.12 -11.28 -7.22
CA THR A 100 -40.41 -12.65 -7.62
C THR A 100 -41.19 -12.67 -8.92
N GLY A 101 -40.75 -13.51 -9.84
CA GLY A 101 -41.41 -13.73 -11.13
C GLY A 101 -42.74 -14.45 -11.00
N SER A 102 -43.56 -14.31 -12.04
CA SER A 102 -44.56 -15.30 -12.38
C SER A 102 -44.63 -15.45 -13.90
N SER A 103 -44.71 -16.71 -14.30
CA SER A 103 -44.77 -17.23 -15.66
C SER A 103 -46.21 -17.58 -15.99
N SER A 104 -46.67 -17.30 -17.21
CA SER A 104 -47.81 -17.94 -17.90
C SER A 104 -47.97 -17.25 -19.26
N ALA A 105 -47.60 -17.85 -20.40
CA ALA A 105 -48.22 -18.96 -21.12
C ALA A 105 -49.47 -18.56 -21.94
N LEU A 106 -49.34 -18.77 -23.26
CA LEU A 106 -50.34 -19.01 -24.31
C LEU A 106 -51.31 -17.89 -24.69
N SER A 107 -51.25 -17.47 -25.96
CA SER A 107 -52.33 -17.78 -26.92
C SER A 107 -51.85 -17.48 -28.35
N GLU A 108 -52.00 -18.50 -29.20
CA GLU A 108 -52.00 -18.40 -30.66
C GLU A 108 -53.19 -17.56 -31.09
N GLU A 109 -53.01 -16.64 -32.06
CA GLU A 109 -54.10 -16.34 -32.98
C GLU A 109 -53.57 -15.94 -34.35
N ASN A 110 -54.09 -16.69 -35.32
CA ASN A 110 -53.97 -16.54 -36.77
C ASN A 110 -54.50 -15.17 -37.22
N ALA A 111 -53.72 -14.45 -38.04
CA ALA A 111 -54.29 -13.56 -39.04
C ALA A 111 -53.37 -13.48 -40.26
N ARG A 112 -53.84 -14.07 -41.35
CA ARG A 112 -53.29 -14.00 -42.70
C ARG A 112 -53.54 -12.63 -43.34
N ASN A 113 -52.69 -12.33 -44.33
CA ASN A 113 -52.85 -11.42 -45.49
C ASN A 113 -52.26 -9.99 -45.36
N PRO A 114 -51.96 -9.33 -46.50
CA PRO A 114 -51.12 -9.81 -47.59
C PRO A 114 -50.07 -8.76 -48.03
N ILE A 115 -49.10 -9.23 -48.82
CA ILE A 115 -48.10 -8.44 -49.56
C ILE A 115 -48.79 -7.61 -50.66
N PRO A 116 -48.43 -6.33 -50.84
CA PRO A 116 -48.60 -5.64 -52.10
C PRO A 116 -47.24 -5.32 -52.77
N GLN A 117 -47.06 -5.82 -53.98
CA GLN A 117 -46.20 -5.24 -55.03
C GLN A 117 -47.10 -4.62 -56.12
N PRO A 118 -46.58 -3.95 -57.18
CA PRO A 118 -46.21 -2.54 -57.14
C PRO A 118 -46.89 -1.78 -58.29
N ASP A 119 -47.69 -0.76 -58.00
CA ASP A 119 -48.30 0.04 -59.08
C ASP A 119 -47.41 1.20 -59.54
N SER A 120 -47.18 1.18 -60.84
CA SER A 120 -46.54 2.18 -61.67
C SER A 120 -47.30 3.51 -61.63
N GLY A 121 -46.67 4.55 -61.08
CA GLY A 121 -47.25 5.89 -60.98
C GLY A 121 -46.19 6.98 -61.03
N ARG A 122 -45.69 7.24 -62.23
CA ARG A 122 -44.77 8.32 -62.60
C ARG A 122 -45.31 9.68 -62.15
N LYS A 123 -44.69 10.32 -61.15
CA LYS A 123 -44.74 11.78 -60.94
C LYS A 123 -43.31 12.32 -60.87
N VAL A 124 -42.88 12.89 -61.99
CA VAL A 124 -41.71 13.75 -62.09
C VAL A 124 -42.03 15.03 -61.31
N VAL A 125 -41.45 15.18 -60.12
CA VAL A 125 -41.46 16.45 -59.39
C VAL A 125 -40.17 17.18 -59.74
N THR A 126 -40.29 18.14 -60.64
CA THR A 126 -39.24 19.10 -60.98
C THR A 126 -39.08 20.06 -59.80
N LEU A 127 -38.13 19.79 -58.90
CA LEU A 127 -37.70 20.75 -57.89
C LEU A 127 -36.76 21.78 -58.56
N THR A 128 -37.34 22.86 -59.07
CA THR A 128 -36.62 24.10 -59.38
C THR A 128 -36.25 24.81 -58.07
N GLY A 129 -35.24 24.28 -57.38
CA GLY A 129 -34.57 24.95 -56.28
C GLY A 129 -33.37 25.73 -56.81
N THR A 130 -33.34 27.04 -56.59
CA THR A 130 -32.25 27.94 -56.98
C THR A 130 -30.91 27.46 -56.41
N GLY A 131 -30.00 27.08 -57.30
CA GLY A 131 -28.70 26.51 -56.97
C GLY A 131 -27.84 27.48 -56.17
N LYS A 132 -27.69 27.24 -54.87
CA LYS A 132 -26.53 27.71 -54.12
C LYS A 132 -25.32 26.91 -54.61
N ARG A 133 -24.53 27.59 -55.44
CA ARG A 133 -23.24 27.19 -55.99
C ARG A 133 -22.43 26.42 -54.95
N PHE A 134 -22.07 25.18 -55.26
CA PHE A 134 -21.13 24.39 -54.48
C PHE A 134 -19.79 25.14 -54.43
N THR A 135 -19.42 25.68 -53.28
CA THR A 135 -18.09 26.24 -53.05
C THR A 135 -17.15 25.04 -52.83
N PRO A 136 -16.20 24.76 -53.74
CA PRO A 136 -15.22 23.72 -53.49
C PRO A 136 -14.44 24.07 -52.22
N LEU A 137 -14.32 23.10 -51.31
CA LEU A 137 -13.47 23.21 -50.12
C LEU A 137 -12.03 23.42 -50.58
N ILE A 138 -11.60 24.68 -50.60
CA ILE A 138 -10.20 25.06 -50.78
C ILE A 138 -9.45 24.46 -49.60
N VAL A 139 -8.73 23.37 -49.84
CA VAL A 139 -7.75 22.82 -48.89
C VAL A 139 -6.66 23.89 -48.74
N LYS A 140 -6.77 24.70 -47.70
CA LYS A 140 -5.67 25.58 -47.30
C LYS A 140 -4.52 24.68 -46.88
N LYS A 141 -3.49 24.63 -47.72
CA LYS A 141 -2.19 24.01 -47.42
C LYS A 141 -1.73 24.57 -46.06
N PRO A 142 -1.49 23.73 -45.04
CA PRO A 142 -1.07 24.23 -43.74
C PRO A 142 0.26 24.97 -43.93
N VAL A 143 0.29 26.22 -43.47
CA VAL A 143 1.51 27.01 -43.32
C VAL A 143 2.43 26.19 -42.42
N ALA A 144 3.64 25.92 -42.91
CA ALA A 144 4.66 25.20 -42.18
C ALA A 144 4.86 25.88 -40.82
N ALA A 145 4.51 25.17 -39.75
CA ALA A 145 4.90 25.58 -38.41
C ALA A 145 6.44 25.64 -38.35
N PRO A 146 7.02 26.64 -37.67
CA PRO A 146 8.46 26.71 -37.51
C PRO A 146 8.93 25.41 -36.87
N SER A 147 9.85 24.72 -37.55
CA SER A 147 10.47 23.50 -37.06
C SER A 147 11.26 23.84 -35.80
N VAL A 148 10.65 23.68 -34.64
CA VAL A 148 11.39 23.56 -33.39
C VAL A 148 12.21 22.29 -33.52
N HIS A 149 13.48 22.45 -33.88
CA HIS A 149 14.47 21.41 -33.78
C HIS A 149 14.57 21.04 -32.29
N SER A 150 13.76 20.07 -31.89
CA SER A 150 13.96 19.34 -30.65
C SER A 150 15.21 18.49 -30.86
N ASN A 151 16.36 19.12 -30.63
CA ASN A 151 17.60 18.43 -30.37
C ASN A 151 17.39 17.65 -29.07
N ASN A 152 16.88 16.43 -29.19
CA ASN A 152 16.98 15.40 -28.18
C ASN A 152 18.45 15.00 -28.06
N VAL A 153 19.25 15.89 -27.46
CA VAL A 153 20.43 15.47 -26.73
C VAL A 153 19.89 14.71 -25.53
N ALA A 154 19.87 13.38 -25.65
CA ALA A 154 19.64 12.48 -24.54
C ALA A 154 20.77 12.67 -23.53
N THR A 155 20.63 13.67 -22.67
CA THR A 155 21.51 13.89 -21.53
C THR A 155 21.36 12.69 -20.60
N THR A 156 22.48 12.00 -20.38
CA THR A 156 22.73 10.84 -19.51
C THR A 156 22.39 11.02 -18.03
N SER A 157 21.56 12.00 -17.66
CA SER A 157 21.13 12.29 -16.29
C SER A 157 19.97 11.39 -15.80
N THR A 158 19.59 10.35 -16.54
CA THR A 158 18.49 9.44 -16.19
C THR A 158 18.87 8.37 -15.15
N LEU A 159 20.12 8.33 -14.70
CA LEU A 159 20.68 7.21 -13.92
C LEU A 159 20.27 7.15 -12.44
N LEU A 160 19.60 8.17 -11.92
CA LEU A 160 19.00 8.14 -10.58
C LEU A 160 17.52 8.46 -10.68
N SER A 161 16.80 7.71 -11.52
CA SER A 161 15.36 7.66 -11.37
C SER A 161 15.09 7.25 -9.91
N PRO A 162 14.31 8.02 -9.13
CA PRO A 162 14.01 7.77 -7.73
C PRO A 162 13.06 6.58 -7.60
N SER A 163 13.44 5.44 -8.20
CA SER A 163 12.63 4.26 -8.35
C SER A 163 12.65 3.49 -7.05
N TYR A 164 11.80 3.91 -6.12
CA TYR A 164 11.18 3.03 -5.13
C TYR A 164 9.72 2.81 -5.59
N LEU A 165 9.00 1.85 -5.00
CA LEU A 165 7.67 1.38 -5.39
C LEU A 165 6.56 2.45 -5.39
N ASP A 166 6.88 3.71 -5.09
CA ASP A 166 5.94 4.81 -5.24
C ASP A 166 5.74 5.06 -6.74
N PHE A 167 4.65 4.47 -7.25
CA PHE A 167 4.26 4.67 -8.63
C PHE A 167 4.06 6.16 -8.91
N PRO A 168 4.56 6.66 -10.05
CA PRO A 168 4.46 8.08 -10.34
C PRO A 168 3.00 8.52 -10.38
N ASP A 169 2.74 9.71 -9.86
CA ASP A 169 1.45 10.36 -10.05
C ASP A 169 1.24 10.57 -11.53
N PHE A 170 0.12 10.08 -12.03
CA PHE A 170 -0.23 10.29 -13.42
C PHE A 170 -0.81 11.70 -13.56
N PRO A 171 -0.42 12.44 -14.61
CA PRO A 171 -0.91 13.80 -14.80
C PRO A 171 -2.45 13.82 -14.88
N PRO A 172 -3.08 14.93 -14.47
CA PRO A 172 -4.52 15.09 -14.61
C PRO A 172 -4.92 14.95 -16.08
N ILE A 173 -5.97 14.15 -16.32
CA ILE A 173 -6.45 13.88 -17.68
C ILE A 173 -7.32 15.03 -18.15
N SER A 174 -6.94 15.65 -19.27
CA SER A 174 -7.84 16.55 -19.99
C SER A 174 -8.79 15.75 -20.87
N LEU A 175 -10.09 15.84 -20.58
CA LEU A 175 -11.13 15.20 -21.37
C LEU A 175 -11.80 16.19 -22.30
N ASN A 176 -11.85 15.81 -23.58
CA ASN A 176 -12.49 16.61 -24.62
C ASN A 176 -13.92 16.13 -24.89
N ASN A 177 -14.77 17.04 -25.34
CA ASN A 177 -16.08 16.67 -25.86
C ASN A 177 -15.96 15.85 -27.16
N ILE A 178 -16.93 14.97 -27.38
CA ILE A 178 -17.05 14.18 -28.60
C ILE A 178 -17.49 15.14 -29.72
N THR A 179 -16.62 15.36 -30.70
CA THR A 179 -16.81 16.30 -31.80
C THR A 179 -17.95 15.94 -32.76
N LEU A 180 -18.28 14.65 -32.86
CA LEU A 180 -19.33 14.14 -33.76
C LEU A 180 -20.18 13.08 -33.05
N PRO A 181 -21.08 13.47 -32.13
CA PRO A 181 -21.95 12.51 -31.48
C PRO A 181 -22.98 11.94 -32.47
N PRO A 182 -23.43 10.69 -32.30
CA PRO A 182 -24.50 10.12 -33.12
C PRO A 182 -25.82 10.86 -32.87
N SER A 183 -26.79 10.63 -33.77
CA SER A 183 -28.13 11.24 -33.65
C SER A 183 -28.82 10.82 -32.35
N MET A 184 -29.76 11.63 -31.85
CA MET A 184 -30.46 11.35 -30.58
C MET A 184 -31.19 9.99 -30.60
N ALA A 185 -31.75 9.58 -31.74
CA ALA A 185 -32.37 8.27 -31.91
C ALA A 185 -31.35 7.13 -31.70
N GLN A 186 -30.15 7.26 -32.29
CA GLN A 186 -29.08 6.27 -32.14
C GLN A 186 -28.51 6.22 -30.71
N ARG A 187 -28.49 7.35 -29.99
CA ARG A 187 -27.99 7.40 -28.60
C ARG A 187 -28.74 6.49 -27.65
N ARG A 188 -30.01 6.15 -27.93
CA ARG A 188 -30.79 5.18 -27.14
C ARG A 188 -30.21 3.76 -27.23
N LEU A 189 -29.63 3.38 -28.37
CA LEU A 189 -29.03 2.07 -28.61
C LEU A 189 -27.60 1.96 -28.04
N VAL A 190 -26.94 3.09 -27.82
CA VAL A 190 -25.53 3.15 -27.40
C VAL A 190 -25.27 2.35 -26.13
N THR A 191 -26.14 2.45 -25.11
CA THR A 191 -25.92 1.71 -23.86
C THR A 191 -25.95 0.20 -24.10
N ARG A 192 -26.87 -0.30 -24.93
CA ARG A 192 -26.95 -1.73 -25.28
C ARG A 192 -25.71 -2.17 -26.05
N ILE A 193 -25.29 -1.39 -27.03
CA ILE A 193 -24.07 -1.68 -27.81
C ILE A 193 -22.83 -1.62 -26.92
N ALA A 194 -22.76 -0.69 -25.98
CA ALA A 194 -21.65 -0.59 -25.04
C ALA A 194 -21.53 -1.84 -24.15
N ILE A 195 -22.65 -2.45 -23.77
CA ILE A 195 -22.69 -3.74 -23.06
C ILE A 195 -22.23 -4.88 -23.97
N ILE A 196 -22.62 -4.89 -25.25
CA ILE A 196 -22.15 -5.93 -26.18
C ILE A 196 -20.63 -5.80 -26.41
N LEU A 197 -20.17 -4.57 -26.65
CA LEU A 197 -18.75 -4.25 -26.82
C LEU A 197 -17.93 -4.51 -25.55
N SER A 198 -18.56 -4.72 -24.39
CA SER A 198 -17.83 -5.11 -23.18
C SER A 198 -17.21 -6.49 -23.24
N GLN A 199 -17.77 -7.35 -24.08
CA GLN A 199 -17.34 -8.74 -24.22
C GLN A 199 -16.37 -8.91 -25.40
N VAL A 200 -16.03 -7.81 -26.09
CA VAL A 200 -15.14 -7.82 -27.25
C VAL A 200 -13.71 -7.53 -26.80
N TYR A 201 -12.75 -8.27 -27.33
CA TYR A 201 -11.33 -8.06 -27.05
C TYR A 201 -10.85 -6.67 -27.51
N GLU A 202 -9.82 -6.12 -26.86
CA GLU A 202 -9.34 -4.75 -27.12
C GLU A 202 -8.83 -4.60 -28.58
N GLU A 203 -8.25 -5.66 -29.12
CA GLU A 203 -7.77 -5.76 -30.50
C GLU A 203 -8.92 -5.59 -31.50
N ASP A 204 -10.05 -6.26 -31.25
CA ASP A 204 -11.24 -6.25 -32.10
C ASP A 204 -12.07 -4.97 -31.93
N LEU A 205 -12.05 -4.39 -30.73
CA LEU A 205 -12.66 -3.09 -30.43
C LEU A 205 -12.16 -2.00 -31.39
N LYS A 206 -10.90 -2.06 -31.81
CA LYS A 206 -10.35 -1.13 -32.83
C LYS A 206 -11.10 -1.24 -34.15
N GLN A 207 -11.45 -2.46 -34.59
CA GLN A 207 -12.23 -2.69 -35.80
C GLN A 207 -13.69 -2.28 -35.60
N CYS A 208 -14.29 -2.60 -34.46
CA CYS A 208 -15.66 -2.21 -34.13
C CYS A 208 -15.86 -0.68 -34.16
N VAL A 209 -14.87 0.08 -33.70
CA VAL A 209 -14.85 1.55 -33.73
C VAL A 209 -14.85 2.09 -35.17
N LEU A 210 -14.41 1.32 -36.18
CA LEU A 210 -14.45 1.77 -37.58
C LEU A 210 -15.83 1.60 -38.22
N VAL A 211 -16.66 0.68 -37.72
CA VAL A 211 -17.96 0.30 -38.33
C VAL A 211 -18.92 1.49 -38.45
N SER A 212 -19.10 2.28 -37.39
CA SER A 212 -20.00 3.43 -37.42
C SER A 212 -19.73 4.45 -36.31
N ARG A 213 -20.27 5.66 -36.47
CA ARG A 213 -20.23 6.69 -35.40
C ARG A 213 -20.88 6.21 -34.09
N MET A 214 -21.93 5.39 -34.20
CA MET A 214 -22.63 4.82 -33.04
C MET A 214 -21.73 3.83 -32.29
N PHE A 215 -21.02 2.94 -32.98
CA PHE A 215 -20.08 2.01 -32.37
C PHE A 215 -18.91 2.75 -31.70
N ARG A 216 -18.36 3.79 -32.34
CA ARG A 216 -17.36 4.68 -31.69
C ARG A 216 -17.87 5.27 -30.40
N TYR A 217 -19.09 5.76 -30.41
CA TYR A 217 -19.70 6.41 -29.27
C TYR A 217 -20.06 5.38 -28.17
N ALA A 218 -20.44 4.15 -28.53
CA ALA A 218 -20.69 3.05 -27.61
C ALA A 218 -19.40 2.52 -26.96
N ALA A 219 -18.34 2.31 -27.72
CA ALA A 219 -17.02 1.96 -27.19
C ALA A 219 -16.52 3.01 -26.18
N LYS A 220 -16.81 4.30 -26.40
CA LYS A 220 -16.50 5.38 -25.44
C LYS A 220 -17.34 5.33 -24.16
N LYS A 221 -18.55 4.75 -24.22
CA LYS A 221 -19.50 4.68 -23.08
C LYS A 221 -19.41 3.38 -22.30
N TYR A 222 -18.76 2.36 -22.86
CA TYR A 222 -18.48 1.05 -22.25
C TYR A 222 -17.81 1.15 -20.87
N CYS A 223 -17.03 2.21 -20.61
CA CYS A 223 -16.32 2.47 -19.36
C CYS A 223 -17.17 2.49 -18.07
N LYS A 224 -18.51 2.45 -18.17
CA LYS A 224 -19.41 2.60 -17.02
C LYS A 224 -19.43 1.42 -16.05
N ASN A 225 -18.91 0.24 -16.41
CA ASN A 225 -19.03 -0.94 -15.56
C ASN A 225 -17.88 -1.09 -14.55
N SER A 226 -16.80 -0.33 -14.68
CA SER A 226 -15.80 -0.14 -13.61
C SER A 226 -16.10 1.17 -12.88
N LEU A 227 -17.14 1.16 -12.04
CA LEU A 227 -17.49 2.30 -11.19
C LEU A 227 -16.46 2.39 -10.05
N ASP A 228 -15.32 3.03 -10.30
CA ASP A 228 -14.40 3.44 -9.24
C ASP A 228 -14.70 4.87 -8.74
N CYS A 229 -14.25 5.22 -7.53
CA CYS A 229 -14.52 6.54 -6.95
C CYS A 229 -13.93 7.67 -7.81
N ARG A 230 -12.75 7.46 -8.42
CA ARG A 230 -12.13 8.44 -9.32
C ARG A 230 -12.99 8.69 -10.56
N PHE A 231 -13.57 7.65 -11.13
CA PHE A 231 -14.48 7.72 -12.26
C PHE A 231 -15.78 8.40 -11.85
N ALA A 232 -16.29 8.14 -10.64
CA ALA A 232 -17.45 8.84 -10.11
C ALA A 232 -17.22 10.36 -9.99
N LEU A 233 -16.08 10.80 -9.44
CA LEU A 233 -15.70 12.22 -9.37
C LEU A 233 -15.57 12.84 -10.76
N LEU A 234 -14.98 12.09 -11.69
CA LEU A 234 -14.84 12.53 -13.08
C LEU A 234 -16.19 12.61 -13.81
N LEU A 235 -17.13 11.72 -13.50
CA LEU A 235 -18.52 11.80 -14.00
C LEU A 235 -19.31 12.96 -13.40
N GLN A 236 -18.92 13.50 -12.24
CA GLN A 236 -19.50 14.73 -11.69
C GLN A 236 -18.93 15.98 -12.38
N ALA A 237 -17.64 15.96 -12.73
CA ALA A 237 -16.98 17.08 -13.38
C ALA A 237 -17.32 17.23 -14.88
N TYR A 238 -17.72 16.14 -15.55
CA TYR A 238 -17.89 16.12 -17.01
C TYR A 238 -19.27 15.58 -17.46
N PRO A 239 -19.88 16.18 -18.50
CA PRO A 239 -21.17 15.74 -19.02
C PRO A 239 -21.10 14.35 -19.67
N GLN A 240 -21.70 13.35 -19.01
CA GLN A 240 -21.61 11.94 -19.40
C GLN A 240 -22.05 11.62 -20.84
N ASN A 241 -22.92 12.44 -21.41
CA ASN A 241 -23.47 12.27 -22.76
C ASN A 241 -22.58 12.88 -23.86
N MET A 242 -21.60 13.70 -23.52
CA MET A 242 -20.81 14.46 -24.50
C MET A 242 -19.31 14.27 -24.31
N THR A 243 -18.85 13.75 -23.18
CA THR A 243 -17.41 13.60 -22.89
C THR A 243 -16.80 12.34 -23.50
N ASN A 244 -15.61 12.49 -24.08
CA ASN A 244 -14.81 11.38 -24.59
C ASN A 244 -13.98 10.75 -23.46
N MET A 245 -14.44 9.62 -22.89
CA MET A 245 -13.73 8.93 -21.80
C MET A 245 -12.50 8.11 -22.24
N TRP A 246 -12.21 8.03 -23.54
CA TRP A 246 -11.11 7.21 -24.06
C TRP A 246 -9.71 7.59 -23.53
N PRO A 247 -9.34 8.88 -23.39
CA PRO A 247 -8.07 9.26 -22.78
C PRO A 247 -7.93 8.74 -21.35
N TYR A 248 -9.01 8.80 -20.56
CA TYR A 248 -9.03 8.28 -19.20
C TYR A 248 -8.79 6.77 -19.17
N LEU A 249 -9.48 5.99 -20.01
CA LEU A 249 -9.27 4.55 -20.08
C LEU A 249 -7.85 4.17 -20.47
N ARG A 250 -7.30 4.82 -21.52
CA ARG A 250 -5.93 4.55 -21.95
C ARG A 250 -4.92 4.84 -20.85
N GLN A 251 -5.14 5.92 -20.11
CA GLN A 251 -4.33 6.21 -18.94
C GLN A 251 -4.47 5.09 -17.91
N ARG A 252 -5.69 4.68 -17.51
CA ARG A 252 -5.91 3.57 -16.54
C ARG A 252 -5.22 2.28 -16.97
N ASN A 253 -5.30 1.92 -18.26
CA ASN A 253 -4.62 0.74 -18.81
C ASN A 253 -3.10 0.90 -18.71
N GLN A 254 -2.58 2.07 -19.07
CA GLN A 254 -1.15 2.38 -18.94
C GLN A 254 -0.69 2.33 -17.48
N GLU A 255 -1.48 2.81 -16.51
CA GLU A 255 -1.15 2.66 -15.09
C GLU A 255 -1.05 1.18 -14.71
N CYS A 256 -2.02 0.37 -15.12
CA CYS A 256 -2.03 -1.06 -14.85
C CYS A 256 -0.78 -1.76 -15.42
N ILE A 257 -0.40 -1.44 -16.66
CA ILE A 257 0.79 -2.01 -17.32
C ILE A 257 2.07 -1.57 -16.58
N LEU A 258 2.21 -0.28 -16.27
CA LEU A 258 3.40 0.25 -15.59
C LEU A 258 3.53 -0.28 -14.15
N ARG A 259 2.41 -0.47 -13.45
CA ARG A 259 2.39 -0.93 -12.05
C ARG A 259 2.60 -2.43 -11.90
N ARG A 260 2.30 -3.24 -12.93
CA ARG A 260 2.44 -4.71 -12.92
C ARG A 260 3.90 -5.21 -12.97
N PHE A 261 4.88 -4.37 -12.67
CA PHE A 261 6.30 -4.73 -12.59
C PHE A 261 6.65 -5.53 -11.31
N LEU A 262 5.79 -6.46 -10.88
CA LEU A 262 6.09 -7.19 -9.66
C LEU A 262 7.42 -7.97 -9.77
N PRO A 263 8.21 -8.01 -8.67
CA PRO A 263 9.40 -8.84 -8.58
C PRO A 263 9.14 -10.26 -9.08
N ARG A 264 10.19 -10.92 -9.58
CA ARG A 264 10.13 -12.32 -10.07
C ARG A 264 9.37 -13.25 -9.12
N VAL A 265 9.46 -12.97 -7.82
CA VAL A 265 8.77 -13.66 -6.72
C VAL A 265 7.25 -13.79 -6.93
N PHE A 266 6.58 -12.75 -7.41
CA PHE A 266 5.12 -12.77 -7.58
C PHE A 266 4.67 -13.21 -8.97
N LYS A 267 5.59 -13.46 -9.92
CA LYS A 267 5.22 -13.89 -11.28
C LYS A 267 4.43 -15.19 -11.30
N ARG A 268 4.64 -16.06 -10.30
CA ARG A 268 3.91 -17.33 -10.14
C ARG A 268 2.46 -17.14 -9.73
N ASN A 269 2.12 -16.06 -9.05
CA ASN A 269 0.76 -15.77 -8.57
C ASN A 269 0.30 -14.39 -9.06
N LYS A 270 -0.07 -14.30 -10.34
CA LYS A 270 -0.59 -13.06 -10.96
C LYS A 270 -1.88 -12.56 -10.31
N THR A 271 -2.57 -13.43 -9.57
CA THR A 271 -3.84 -13.14 -8.88
C THR A 271 -3.65 -12.70 -7.43
N ILE A 272 -2.41 -12.48 -6.95
CA ILE A 272 -2.17 -12.06 -5.57
C ILE A 272 -2.67 -10.65 -5.26
N ILE A 273 -2.75 -9.79 -6.28
CA ILE A 273 -3.42 -8.48 -6.22
C ILE A 273 -4.55 -8.50 -7.24
N SER A 274 -5.75 -8.08 -6.84
CA SER A 274 -6.91 -8.06 -7.72
C SER A 274 -6.64 -7.17 -8.95
N PRO A 275 -7.13 -7.55 -10.15
CA PRO A 275 -6.95 -6.74 -11.36
C PRO A 275 -7.41 -5.29 -11.20
N GLN A 276 -8.45 -5.06 -10.40
CA GLN A 276 -9.00 -3.75 -10.12
C GLN A 276 -8.06 -2.89 -9.25
N LEU A 277 -7.40 -3.47 -8.24
CA LEU A 277 -6.56 -2.69 -7.34
C LEU A 277 -5.31 -2.11 -8.05
N TRP A 278 -4.87 -2.73 -9.15
CA TRP A 278 -3.78 -2.19 -9.99
C TRP A 278 -4.07 -0.83 -10.61
N THR A 279 -5.35 -0.49 -10.80
CA THR A 279 -5.74 0.82 -11.36
C THR A 279 -5.88 1.89 -10.28
N SER A 280 -5.68 1.55 -9.00
CA SER A 280 -5.85 2.45 -7.86
C SER A 280 -7.21 3.19 -7.91
N PRO A 281 -8.33 2.45 -7.86
CA PRO A 281 -9.68 2.94 -8.10
C PRO A 281 -10.10 4.12 -7.20
N ASP A 282 -9.67 4.11 -5.93
CA ASP A 282 -10.14 5.04 -4.91
C ASP A 282 -9.05 5.99 -4.44
N HIS A 283 -7.80 5.53 -4.39
CA HIS A 283 -6.65 6.34 -3.98
C HIS A 283 -5.39 5.96 -4.74
N GLU A 284 -4.57 6.92 -5.16
CA GLU A 284 -3.40 6.70 -6.02
C GLU A 284 -2.39 5.69 -5.47
N HIS A 285 -2.18 5.71 -4.15
CA HIS A 285 -1.30 4.78 -3.41
C HIS A 285 -1.84 3.34 -3.23
N GLN A 286 -3.08 3.01 -3.60
CA GLN A 286 -3.67 1.67 -3.34
C GLN A 286 -2.80 0.51 -3.83
N ALA A 287 -2.36 0.59 -5.09
CA ALA A 287 -1.47 -0.42 -5.66
C ALA A 287 -0.13 -0.46 -4.91
N THR A 288 0.46 0.70 -4.59
CA THR A 288 1.73 0.79 -3.85
C THR A 288 1.62 0.11 -2.48
N ILE A 289 0.57 0.41 -1.73
CA ILE A 289 0.29 -0.16 -0.40
C ILE A 289 0.09 -1.67 -0.49
N ALA A 290 -0.67 -2.15 -1.47
CA ALA A 290 -0.85 -3.58 -1.69
C ALA A 290 0.48 -4.31 -1.98
N VAL A 291 1.33 -3.74 -2.85
CA VAL A 291 2.65 -4.32 -3.15
C VAL A 291 3.55 -4.29 -1.92
N ARG A 292 3.63 -3.15 -1.21
CA ARG A 292 4.45 -2.99 0.00
C ARG A 292 4.03 -3.96 1.10
N PHE A 293 2.73 -4.16 1.28
CA PHE A 293 2.21 -5.17 2.20
C PHE A 293 2.62 -6.58 1.85
N LEU A 294 2.55 -6.97 0.57
CA LEU A 294 3.04 -8.28 0.15
C LEU A 294 4.56 -8.42 0.31
N LEU A 295 5.32 -7.35 0.09
CA LEU A 295 6.76 -7.31 0.35
C LEU A 295 7.07 -7.51 1.84
N THR A 296 6.30 -6.88 2.72
CA THR A 296 6.42 -7.04 4.17
C THR A 296 6.03 -8.44 4.63
N ARG A 297 5.00 -9.06 4.05
CA ARG A 297 4.68 -10.47 4.31
C ARG A 297 5.79 -11.41 3.83
N LEU A 298 6.34 -11.17 2.64
CA LEU A 298 7.48 -11.91 2.12
C LEU A 298 8.67 -11.80 3.08
N PHE A 299 8.98 -10.59 3.55
CA PHE A 299 10.07 -10.34 4.48
C PHE A 299 9.97 -11.19 5.74
N PHE A 300 8.81 -11.19 6.40
CA PHE A 300 8.61 -12.00 7.60
C PHE A 300 8.62 -13.51 7.28
N SER A 301 8.03 -13.92 6.16
CA SER A 301 8.06 -15.34 5.74
C SER A 301 9.47 -15.86 5.53
N VAL A 302 10.34 -15.06 4.89
CA VAL A 302 11.75 -15.39 4.69
C VAL A 302 12.52 -15.37 6.01
N SER A 303 12.28 -14.38 6.86
CA SER A 303 13.04 -14.18 8.11
C SER A 303 12.70 -15.22 9.18
N VAL A 304 11.46 -15.70 9.25
CA VAL A 304 11.04 -16.73 10.21
C VAL A 304 11.50 -18.12 9.77
N GLY A 305 11.81 -18.31 8.48
CA GLY A 305 12.22 -19.61 7.93
C GLY A 305 11.08 -20.62 7.93
N ASP A 306 9.86 -20.19 7.55
CA ASP A 306 8.67 -21.05 7.57
C ASP A 306 8.91 -22.33 6.74
N ASP A 307 8.87 -23.48 7.42
CA ASP A 307 9.18 -24.78 6.84
C ASP A 307 8.31 -25.04 5.61
N SER A 308 8.89 -25.70 4.61
CA SER A 308 8.42 -25.92 3.23
C SER A 308 6.92 -26.15 2.96
N GLN A 309 6.09 -26.50 3.95
CA GLN A 309 4.63 -26.58 3.79
C GLN A 309 3.88 -25.25 4.09
N GLY A 310 4.43 -24.37 4.94
CA GLY A 310 3.85 -23.07 5.32
C GLY A 310 4.24 -21.90 4.40
N ALA A 311 5.40 -22.00 3.74
CA ALA A 311 6.03 -20.93 2.95
C ALA A 311 5.15 -20.34 1.83
N HIS A 312 4.07 -21.01 1.41
CA HIS A 312 3.12 -20.51 0.40
C HIS A 312 1.76 -20.11 0.99
N LYS A 313 1.50 -20.39 2.26
CA LYS A 313 0.24 -20.05 2.93
C LYS A 313 0.04 -18.53 2.98
N TRP A 314 1.09 -17.74 3.15
CA TRP A 314 0.96 -16.28 3.14
C TRP A 314 0.54 -15.72 1.77
N MET A 315 0.76 -16.48 0.68
CA MET A 315 0.30 -16.15 -0.68
C MET A 315 -1.08 -16.73 -1.02
N SER A 316 -1.76 -17.42 -0.08
CA SER A 316 -3.03 -18.15 -0.33
C SER A 316 -4.28 -17.26 -0.43
N GLY A 317 -4.11 -15.95 -0.63
CA GLY A 317 -5.21 -14.99 -0.78
C GLY A 317 -4.90 -13.92 -1.82
N THR A 318 -5.93 -13.20 -2.21
CA THR A 318 -5.85 -12.07 -3.14
C THR A 318 -6.12 -10.79 -2.37
N VAL A 319 -5.21 -9.82 -2.45
CA VAL A 319 -5.47 -8.45 -1.98
C VAL A 319 -6.53 -7.84 -2.90
N VAL A 320 -7.73 -7.64 -2.36
CA VAL A 320 -8.87 -7.14 -3.13
C VAL A 320 -9.07 -5.64 -2.97
N ASP A 321 -8.62 -5.08 -1.85
CA ASP A 321 -8.83 -3.69 -1.50
C ASP A 321 -7.72 -3.14 -0.58
N ALA A 322 -7.49 -1.83 -0.66
CA ALA A 322 -6.62 -1.07 0.22
C ALA A 322 -7.26 0.31 0.43
N GLN A 323 -7.56 0.70 1.67
CA GLN A 323 -8.25 1.95 1.98
C GLN A 323 -7.44 2.77 2.98
N GLU A 324 -7.27 4.06 2.70
CA GLU A 324 -6.66 4.99 3.65
C GLU A 324 -7.64 5.21 4.82
N VAL A 325 -7.20 4.89 6.04
CA VAL A 325 -7.99 5.03 7.27
C VAL A 325 -7.61 6.32 8.00
N ILE A 326 -6.29 6.56 8.10
CA ILE A 326 -5.73 7.79 8.64
C ILE A 326 -4.74 8.31 7.61
N LYS A 327 -4.96 9.55 7.19
CA LYS A 327 -4.23 10.17 6.10
C LYS A 327 -2.72 10.12 6.31
N GLY A 328 -1.98 9.52 5.39
CA GLY A 328 -0.52 9.43 5.44
C GLY A 328 0.05 8.46 6.48
N GLU A 329 -0.77 7.70 7.22
CA GLU A 329 -0.34 6.97 8.41
C GLU A 329 -0.81 5.51 8.46
N ILE A 330 -2.12 5.26 8.34
CA ILE A 330 -2.71 3.94 8.53
C ILE A 330 -3.65 3.60 7.38
N TRP A 331 -3.48 2.39 6.86
CA TRP A 331 -4.28 1.82 5.79
C TRP A 331 -4.99 0.55 6.26
N CYS A 332 -6.16 0.27 5.72
CA CYS A 332 -6.87 -1.00 5.85
C CYS A 332 -6.66 -1.80 4.57
N ILE A 333 -6.02 -2.96 4.66
CA ILE A 333 -5.86 -3.88 3.55
C ILE A 333 -6.85 -5.01 3.72
N THR A 334 -7.58 -5.34 2.66
CA THR A 334 -8.50 -6.48 2.66
C THR A 334 -8.05 -7.57 1.71
N MET A 335 -7.92 -8.78 2.24
CA MET A 335 -7.60 -9.98 1.51
C MET A 335 -8.81 -10.89 1.39
N GLN A 336 -9.01 -11.44 0.19
CA GLN A 336 -9.97 -12.48 -0.08
C GLN A 336 -9.24 -13.82 -0.16
N HIS A 337 -9.59 -14.72 0.75
CA HIS A 337 -9.26 -16.13 0.69
C HIS A 337 -10.44 -16.91 0.09
N ARG A 338 -10.27 -18.23 -0.12
CA ARG A 338 -11.33 -19.06 -0.73
C ARG A 338 -12.66 -18.97 0.02
N ASN A 339 -12.63 -18.98 1.35
CA ASN A 339 -13.82 -19.08 2.20
C ASN A 339 -13.92 -17.93 3.22
N ALA A 340 -12.99 -16.97 3.20
CA ALA A 340 -12.91 -15.93 4.22
C ALA A 340 -12.43 -14.62 3.60
N ARG A 341 -12.91 -13.52 4.16
CA ARG A 341 -12.42 -12.18 3.89
C ARG A 341 -11.77 -11.68 5.18
N GLU A 342 -10.55 -11.20 5.07
CA GLU A 342 -9.76 -10.78 6.21
C GLU A 342 -9.24 -9.37 5.95
N SER A 343 -9.32 -8.51 6.95
CA SER A 343 -8.85 -7.13 6.86
C SER A 343 -7.79 -6.86 7.91
N PHE A 344 -6.85 -5.97 7.58
CA PHE A 344 -5.68 -5.64 8.39
C PHE A 344 -5.47 -4.14 8.40
N TYR A 345 -5.31 -3.54 9.57
CA TYR A 345 -4.72 -2.22 9.68
C TYR A 345 -3.21 -2.33 9.54
N VAL A 346 -2.62 -1.54 8.67
CA VAL A 346 -1.18 -1.53 8.38
C VAL A 346 -0.64 -0.09 8.43
N LEU A 347 0.63 0.05 8.79
CA LEU A 347 1.32 1.34 8.70
C LEU A 347 1.64 1.70 7.25
N GLU A 348 1.31 2.89 6.79
CA GLU A 348 1.65 3.32 5.42
C GLU A 348 3.14 3.13 5.06
N PRO A 349 4.11 3.54 5.91
CA PRO A 349 5.51 3.56 5.50
C PRO A 349 6.13 2.17 5.38
N THR A 350 5.68 1.20 6.18
CA THR A 350 6.28 -0.15 6.26
C THR A 350 5.32 -1.27 5.87
N CYS A 351 4.02 -0.99 5.81
CA CYS A 351 2.91 -1.96 5.71
C CYS A 351 2.97 -3.08 6.75
N GLU A 352 3.60 -2.84 7.90
CA GLU A 352 3.51 -3.77 9.03
C GLU A 352 2.10 -3.74 9.65
N VAL A 353 1.51 -4.91 9.92
CA VAL A 353 0.11 -5.12 10.36
C VAL A 353 -0.16 -4.75 11.82
N VAL A 354 -0.63 -3.54 12.11
CA VAL A 354 -0.91 -3.05 13.48
C VAL A 354 -1.95 -3.89 14.23
N GLY A 355 -2.92 -4.45 13.52
CA GLY A 355 -3.96 -5.31 14.07
C GLY A 355 -5.11 -5.49 13.08
N HIS A 356 -6.18 -6.14 13.54
CA HIS A 356 -7.40 -6.28 12.75
C HIS A 356 -8.38 -5.13 13.03
N PRO A 357 -9.13 -4.66 12.02
CA PRO A 357 -10.29 -3.82 12.28
C PRO A 357 -11.31 -4.59 13.13
N PRO A 358 -12.14 -3.89 13.93
CA PRO A 358 -13.22 -4.52 14.67
C PRO A 358 -14.11 -5.28 13.69
N ALA A 359 -14.09 -6.61 13.75
CA ALA A 359 -14.83 -7.47 12.85
C ALA A 359 -16.33 -7.18 13.00
N ALA A 360 -17.03 -6.99 11.89
CA ALA A 360 -18.48 -6.93 11.89
C ALA A 360 -19.11 -8.27 12.32
N GLU A 361 -18.37 -9.38 12.22
CA GLU A 361 -18.85 -10.73 12.50
C GLU A 361 -17.99 -11.42 13.58
N LYS A 362 -18.60 -11.77 14.71
CA LYS A 362 -17.98 -12.28 15.94
C LYS A 362 -17.43 -13.71 15.88
N ASN A 363 -17.38 -14.35 14.71
CA ASN A 363 -17.17 -15.80 14.62
C ASN A 363 -15.72 -16.24 14.37
N GLN A 364 -14.74 -15.33 14.31
CA GLN A 364 -13.32 -15.70 14.21
C GLN A 364 -12.67 -15.70 15.58
N LEU A 365 -12.58 -16.87 16.20
CA LEU A 365 -11.94 -17.07 17.52
C LEU A 365 -10.43 -16.78 17.53
N ASP A 366 -9.79 -16.62 16.36
CA ASP A 366 -8.33 -16.60 16.24
C ASP A 366 -7.74 -15.25 15.79
N SER A 367 -8.55 -14.19 15.66
CA SER A 367 -8.01 -12.88 15.26
C SER A 367 -7.26 -12.23 16.42
N LEU A 368 -5.97 -11.94 16.24
CA LEU A 368 -5.18 -11.19 17.22
C LEU A 368 -5.80 -9.79 17.43
N PRO A 369 -6.26 -9.45 18.64
CA PRO A 369 -6.88 -8.15 18.87
C PRO A 369 -5.85 -7.04 18.64
N ILE A 370 -6.31 -5.94 18.07
CA ILE A 370 -5.52 -4.71 18.01
C ILE A 370 -5.20 -4.24 19.44
N ARG A 371 -3.96 -3.79 19.67
CA ARG A 371 -3.53 -3.26 20.97
C ARG A 371 -4.41 -2.06 21.35
N ALA A 372 -4.72 -1.92 22.65
CA ALA A 372 -5.67 -0.91 23.13
C ALA A 372 -5.25 0.54 22.80
N ASP A 373 -3.95 0.86 22.89
CA ASP A 373 -3.41 2.18 22.52
C ASP A 373 -3.50 2.45 21.01
N TRP A 374 -3.26 1.46 20.15
CA TRP A 374 -3.46 1.59 18.71
C TRP A 374 -4.93 1.76 18.36
N SER A 375 -5.82 1.03 19.03
CA SER A 375 -7.27 1.19 18.88
C SER A 375 -7.68 2.61 19.26
N ALA A 376 -7.24 3.08 20.44
CA ALA A 376 -7.51 4.43 20.92
C ALA A 376 -6.92 5.51 19.99
N TYR A 377 -5.72 5.29 19.44
CA TYR A 377 -5.11 6.19 18.47
C TYR A 377 -5.93 6.26 17.18
N ILE A 378 -6.35 5.12 16.63
CA ILE A 378 -7.17 5.05 15.42
C ILE A 378 -8.53 5.72 15.66
N GLU A 379 -9.22 5.37 16.75
CA GLU A 379 -10.50 5.95 17.12
C GLU A 379 -10.42 7.46 17.28
N HIS A 380 -9.39 7.96 17.97
CA HIS A 380 -9.15 9.39 18.13
C HIS A 380 -8.91 10.07 16.77
N ARG A 381 -8.10 9.48 15.90
CA ARG A 381 -7.70 10.09 14.61
C ARG A 381 -8.79 10.06 13.55
N ILE A 382 -9.74 9.11 13.61
CA ILE A 382 -10.88 9.04 12.69
C ILE A 382 -11.91 10.15 12.97
N LEU A 383 -11.93 10.71 14.19
CA LEU A 383 -12.86 11.79 14.52
C LEU A 383 -12.65 13.01 13.61
N PRO A 384 -13.73 13.72 13.21
CA PRO A 384 -13.64 14.89 12.37
C PRO A 384 -12.68 15.96 12.94
N PRO A 385 -11.98 16.73 12.09
CA PRO A 385 -11.08 17.81 12.53
C PRO A 385 -11.72 18.82 13.49
N SER A 386 -13.05 19.00 13.43
CA SER A 386 -13.80 19.90 14.32
C SER A 386 -13.88 19.44 15.78
N VAL A 387 -13.63 18.15 16.05
CA VAL A 387 -13.63 17.59 17.41
C VAL A 387 -12.28 17.81 18.10
N HIS A 388 -11.21 18.02 17.32
CA HIS A 388 -9.86 18.19 17.83
C HIS A 388 -9.61 19.65 18.21
N GLU A 389 -9.26 19.90 19.48
CA GLU A 389 -8.84 21.25 19.94
C GLU A 389 -7.55 21.71 19.24
N THR A 390 -6.67 20.76 18.91
CA THR A 390 -5.39 20.97 18.24
C THR A 390 -5.15 19.89 17.19
N SER A 391 -4.44 20.20 16.10
CA SER A 391 -4.04 19.18 15.12
C SER A 391 -3.36 18.01 15.85
N PRO A 392 -3.88 16.78 15.73
CA PRO A 392 -3.30 15.68 16.48
C PRO A 392 -1.88 15.41 15.96
N PRO A 393 -0.96 15.01 16.84
CA PRO A 393 0.42 14.73 16.46
C PRO A 393 0.49 13.63 15.41
N THR A 394 1.45 13.75 14.50
CA THR A 394 1.69 12.72 13.47
C THR A 394 2.26 11.45 14.10
N LEU A 395 2.13 10.30 13.44
CA LEU A 395 2.66 9.03 13.95
C LEU A 395 4.17 9.10 14.25
N MET A 396 4.93 9.83 13.42
CA MET A 396 6.37 10.00 13.62
C MET A 396 6.69 10.83 14.88
N GLU A 397 5.78 11.70 15.34
CA GLU A 397 5.93 12.45 16.59
C GLU A 397 5.72 11.58 17.83
N HIS A 398 5.16 10.38 17.67
CA HIS A 398 5.08 9.38 18.74
C HIS A 398 6.37 8.57 18.90
N VAL A 399 7.34 8.72 17.98
CA VAL A 399 8.66 8.09 18.11
C VAL A 399 9.40 8.70 19.30
N CYS A 400 9.87 7.84 20.20
CA CYS A 400 10.71 8.19 21.33
C CYS A 400 12.14 7.74 21.02
N TRP A 401 13.08 8.68 21.03
CA TRP A 401 14.50 8.45 20.76
C TRP A 401 15.36 9.17 21.81
N THR A 402 16.67 8.90 21.84
CA THR A 402 17.63 9.58 22.72
C THR A 402 18.43 10.64 21.95
N SER A 403 19.20 11.48 22.64
CA SER A 403 20.08 12.48 22.02
C SER A 403 19.35 13.47 21.09
N HIS A 404 18.33 14.14 21.63
CA HIS A 404 17.47 15.08 20.88
C HIS A 404 18.22 16.30 20.31
N GLU A 405 19.41 16.59 20.85
CA GLU A 405 20.34 17.61 20.39
C GLU A 405 20.88 17.32 18.99
N GLU A 406 21.18 16.07 18.68
CA GLU A 406 21.79 15.64 17.41
C GLU A 406 20.76 15.09 16.42
N TYR A 407 19.70 14.46 16.93
CA TYR A 407 18.72 13.75 16.12
C TYR A 407 17.32 14.40 16.19
N GLU A 408 16.68 14.49 15.03
CA GLU A 408 15.26 14.82 14.87
C GLU A 408 14.53 13.53 14.45
N ARG A 409 13.65 13.01 15.32
CA ARG A 409 12.91 11.75 15.07
C ARG A 409 13.83 10.56 14.79
N GLY A 410 15.00 10.52 15.44
CA GLY A 410 16.02 9.49 15.23
C GLY A 410 16.90 9.68 13.98
N ILE A 411 16.76 10.80 13.25
CA ILE A 411 17.56 11.09 12.04
C ILE A 411 18.46 12.29 12.31
N SER A 412 19.73 12.20 11.91
CA SER A 412 20.74 13.25 12.09
C SER A 412 20.25 14.60 11.54
N ARG A 413 20.19 15.61 12.41
CA ARG A 413 19.75 16.98 12.06
C ARG A 413 20.64 17.59 10.98
N HIS A 414 21.94 17.33 11.05
CA HIS A 414 22.90 17.82 10.09
C HIS A 414 22.64 17.21 8.70
N TRP A 415 22.41 15.90 8.64
CA TRP A 415 22.08 15.21 7.40
C TRP A 415 20.74 15.67 6.81
N LEU A 416 19.68 15.79 7.62
CA LEU A 416 18.39 16.34 7.18
C LEU A 416 18.53 17.75 6.58
N LYS A 417 19.32 18.63 7.22
CA LYS A 417 19.58 19.97 6.71
C LYS A 417 20.31 19.96 5.36
N ARG A 418 21.08 18.91 5.07
CA ARG A 418 21.73 18.70 3.76
C ARG A 418 20.73 18.19 2.73
N MET A 419 19.96 17.16 3.05
CA MET A 419 18.96 16.56 2.16
C MET A 419 17.92 17.58 1.68
N ARG A 420 17.47 18.47 2.55
CA ARG A 420 16.54 19.56 2.17
C ARG A 420 17.09 20.47 1.06
N ARG A 421 18.41 20.56 0.89
CA ARG A 421 19.06 21.34 -0.19
C ARG A 421 19.27 20.54 -1.47
N GLU A 422 19.22 19.21 -1.41
CA GLU A 422 19.37 18.33 -2.57
C GLU A 422 18.07 18.21 -3.40
N GLY A 423 16.98 18.85 -2.96
CA GLY A 423 15.72 18.89 -3.68
C GLY A 423 15.04 17.52 -3.72
N LYS A 424 14.68 17.05 -4.92
CA LYS A 424 13.89 15.81 -5.09
C LYS A 424 14.60 14.58 -4.55
N ILE A 425 15.91 14.43 -4.76
CA ILE A 425 16.64 13.25 -4.30
C ILE A 425 16.75 13.23 -2.77
N GLY A 426 16.98 14.39 -2.15
CA GLY A 426 17.01 14.51 -0.70
C GLY A 426 15.67 14.18 -0.05
N ALA A 427 14.56 14.59 -0.66
CA ALA A 427 13.22 14.21 -0.19
C ALA A 427 12.99 12.70 -0.23
N VAL A 428 13.50 12.02 -1.25
CA VAL A 428 13.43 10.55 -1.37
C VAL A 428 14.26 9.86 -0.29
N LEU A 429 15.48 10.35 -0.05
CA LEU A 429 16.34 9.81 1.00
C LEU A 429 15.74 10.01 2.40
N GLU A 430 15.10 11.16 2.64
CA GLU A 430 14.37 11.44 3.89
C GLU A 430 13.19 10.47 4.09
N VAL A 431 12.44 10.15 3.04
CA VAL A 431 11.37 9.13 3.08
C VAL A 431 11.94 7.75 3.42
N ILE A 432 13.04 7.34 2.77
CA ILE A 432 13.68 6.04 3.05
C ILE A 432 14.18 5.98 4.49
N ALA A 433 14.80 7.06 5.00
CA ALA A 433 15.22 7.16 6.40
C ALA A 433 14.02 7.00 7.35
N GLY A 434 12.92 7.71 7.10
CA GLY A 434 11.70 7.60 7.92
C GLY A 434 11.10 6.19 7.93
N ARG A 435 11.13 5.48 6.79
CA ARG A 435 10.69 4.08 6.70
C ARG A 435 11.58 3.17 7.55
N TYR A 436 12.89 3.34 7.48
CA TYR A 436 13.83 2.58 8.31
C TYR A 436 13.59 2.81 9.80
N ILE A 437 13.41 4.06 10.23
CA ILE A 437 13.08 4.38 11.63
C ILE A 437 11.85 3.61 12.08
N LEU A 438 10.74 3.67 11.34
CA LEU A 438 9.51 2.97 11.71
C LEU A 438 9.62 1.44 11.65
N ALA A 439 10.48 0.90 10.78
CA ALA A 439 10.78 -0.53 10.74
C ALA A 439 11.61 -1.00 11.95
N CYS A 440 12.38 -0.11 12.57
CA CYS A 440 13.26 -0.37 13.71
C CYS A 440 12.62 -0.06 15.08
N VAL A 441 11.41 0.49 15.12
CA VAL A 441 10.71 0.75 16.38
C VAL A 441 10.35 -0.57 17.08
N VAL A 442 10.83 -0.75 18.31
CA VAL A 442 10.64 -1.96 19.14
C VAL A 442 9.16 -2.25 19.42
N GLY A 443 8.35 -1.18 19.51
CA GLY A 443 6.90 -1.24 19.74
C GLY A 443 6.08 -1.96 18.65
N ASN A 444 6.66 -2.19 17.47
CA ASN A 444 5.99 -2.89 16.36
C ASN A 444 6.22 -4.40 16.35
N ARG A 445 7.38 -4.89 16.84
CA ARG A 445 7.81 -6.30 16.68
C ARG A 445 7.65 -7.15 17.94
N LEU A 446 8.18 -6.68 19.07
CA LEU A 446 8.19 -7.43 20.34
C LEU A 446 6.86 -7.39 21.10
N VAL A 447 6.05 -6.36 20.85
CA VAL A 447 4.80 -6.13 21.57
C VAL A 447 3.58 -6.72 20.87
N ARG A 448 3.61 -6.96 19.55
CA ARG A 448 2.51 -7.67 18.87
C ARG A 448 2.33 -9.10 19.36
N VAL A 449 3.42 -9.79 19.66
CA VAL A 449 3.37 -11.17 20.17
C VAL A 449 2.85 -11.21 21.61
N SER A 450 3.11 -10.17 22.42
CA SER A 450 2.66 -10.15 23.83
C SER A 450 1.35 -9.41 24.07
N GLY A 451 0.88 -8.57 23.13
CA GLY A 451 -0.33 -7.75 23.25
C GLY A 451 -0.30 -6.65 24.32
N ARG A 452 0.77 -6.58 25.14
CA ARG A 452 0.85 -5.71 26.32
C ARG A 452 1.54 -4.39 26.00
N TRP A 453 0.86 -3.27 26.28
CA TRP A 453 1.49 -1.95 26.22
C TRP A 453 2.74 -1.86 27.11
N LYS A 454 3.79 -1.20 26.61
CA LYS A 454 5.05 -0.97 27.34
C LYS A 454 5.46 0.50 27.22
N SER A 455 5.99 1.05 28.30
CA SER A 455 6.63 2.37 28.33
C SER A 455 7.96 2.35 27.58
N SER A 456 8.51 3.53 27.27
CA SER A 456 9.77 3.63 26.51
C SER A 456 10.94 3.09 27.32
N THR A 457 10.90 3.30 28.63
CA THR A 457 11.86 2.73 29.58
C THR A 457 11.77 1.21 29.65
N GLU A 458 10.56 0.64 29.71
CA GLU A 458 10.38 -0.83 29.69
C GLU A 458 10.86 -1.41 28.35
N MET A 459 10.54 -0.78 27.22
CA MET A 459 11.04 -1.22 25.91
C MET A 459 12.57 -1.14 25.81
N ALA A 460 13.18 -0.10 26.38
CA ALA A 460 14.64 0.05 26.43
C ALA A 460 15.30 -1.02 27.32
N GLN A 461 14.69 -1.34 28.48
CA GLN A 461 15.15 -2.41 29.37
C GLN A 461 15.05 -3.77 28.70
N ASP A 462 13.91 -4.08 28.08
CA ASP A 462 13.71 -5.32 27.34
C ASP A 462 14.72 -5.47 26.20
N PHE A 463 14.96 -4.39 25.45
CA PHE A 463 15.95 -4.37 24.39
C PHE A 463 17.37 -4.62 24.93
N SER A 464 17.66 -4.13 26.13
CA SER A 464 18.93 -4.36 26.83
C SER A 464 19.03 -5.75 27.47
N GLY A 465 18.01 -6.61 27.31
CA GLY A 465 17.95 -7.93 27.95
C GLY A 465 17.76 -7.88 29.47
N LEU A 466 17.38 -6.72 30.01
CA LEU A 466 17.13 -6.57 31.44
C LEU A 466 15.72 -7.07 31.78
N ALA A 467 15.56 -7.73 32.92
CA ALA A 467 14.27 -8.20 33.37
C ALA A 467 13.32 -7.00 33.57
N SER A 468 12.13 -7.07 32.95
CA SER A 468 11.11 -6.04 33.09
C SER A 468 10.55 -6.04 34.51
N THR A 469 11.02 -5.10 35.33
CA THR A 469 10.44 -4.87 36.66
C THR A 469 9.09 -4.23 36.47
N SER A 470 8.00 -5.02 36.52
CA SER A 470 6.66 -4.52 36.25
C SER A 470 6.21 -3.53 37.32
N LEU A 471 6.51 -2.26 37.13
CA LEU A 471 5.95 -1.21 37.95
C LEU A 471 4.49 -1.02 37.51
N SER A 472 3.56 -1.30 38.43
CA SER A 472 2.12 -1.06 38.26
C SER A 472 1.88 0.45 38.09
N THR A 473 2.08 0.96 36.89
CA THR A 473 1.78 2.34 36.54
C THR A 473 0.28 2.46 36.31
N LYS A 474 -0.36 3.41 37.01
CA LYS A 474 -1.77 3.73 36.81
C LYS A 474 -1.96 4.20 35.37
N LEU A 475 -2.76 3.46 34.61
CA LEU A 475 -3.03 3.59 33.17
C LEU A 475 -3.82 4.85 32.78
N LYS A 476 -3.32 6.05 33.08
CA LYS A 476 -3.92 7.28 32.54
C LYS A 476 -3.27 7.64 31.21
N ASN A 477 -4.06 7.57 30.14
CA ASN A 477 -3.75 7.99 28.76
C ASN A 477 -2.65 7.19 28.06
N GLN A 478 -2.98 5.96 27.65
CA GLN A 478 -2.12 5.14 26.80
C GLN A 478 -2.01 5.76 25.40
N ARG A 479 -1.03 6.63 25.19
CA ARG A 479 -0.60 7.02 23.85
C ARG A 479 0.16 5.86 23.21
N VAL A 480 0.08 5.76 21.89
CA VAL A 480 0.94 4.86 21.13
C VAL A 480 2.38 5.25 21.40
N ASN A 481 3.16 4.25 21.82
CA ASN A 481 4.55 4.45 22.21
C ASN A 481 5.48 3.70 21.25
N LEU A 482 6.35 4.45 20.58
CA LEU A 482 7.22 3.97 19.52
C LEU A 482 8.68 4.19 19.91
N PHE A 483 9.26 3.29 20.70
CA PHE A 483 10.67 3.43 21.12
C PHE A 483 11.65 3.02 20.01
N LEU A 484 12.62 3.90 19.73
CA LEU A 484 13.73 3.69 18.82
C LEU A 484 15.05 3.58 19.62
N PRO A 485 15.75 2.44 19.55
CA PRO A 485 17.06 2.28 20.16
C PRO A 485 18.15 3.17 19.51
N ALA A 486 19.11 3.64 20.31
CA ALA A 486 20.14 4.59 19.86
C ALA A 486 21.02 4.08 18.70
N HIS A 487 21.33 2.79 18.65
CA HIS A 487 22.12 2.20 17.55
C HIS A 487 21.33 2.08 16.23
N HIS A 488 20.02 2.39 16.23
CA HIS A 488 19.20 2.53 15.03
C HIS A 488 18.96 3.99 14.63
N HIS A 489 19.63 4.96 15.27
CA HIS A 489 19.65 6.33 14.76
C HIS A 489 20.29 6.36 13.37
N VAL A 490 19.78 7.24 12.51
CA VAL A 490 20.22 7.37 11.11
C VAL A 490 21.17 8.54 10.98
N GLU A 491 22.40 8.26 10.55
CA GLU A 491 23.39 9.29 10.19
C GLU A 491 23.24 9.71 8.72
N SER A 492 23.04 8.74 7.84
CA SER A 492 22.86 8.99 6.41
C SER A 492 22.23 7.80 5.68
N VAL A 493 21.67 8.07 4.50
CA VAL A 493 21.12 7.05 3.59
C VAL A 493 21.79 7.17 2.23
N HIS A 494 22.15 6.03 1.64
CA HIS A 494 22.90 5.94 0.40
C HIS A 494 22.22 5.01 -0.61
N LEU A 495 22.23 5.42 -1.88
CA LEU A 495 21.77 4.60 -3.02
C LEU A 495 22.94 4.05 -3.86
N LYS A 496 24.16 4.26 -3.36
CA LYS A 496 25.42 3.83 -3.97
C LYS A 496 26.23 3.08 -2.93
N THR A 497 27.00 2.11 -3.40
CA THR A 497 28.05 1.45 -2.62
C THR A 497 29.16 2.44 -2.26
N SER A 498 29.98 2.09 -1.27
CA SER A 498 31.18 2.86 -0.88
C SER A 498 32.17 3.06 -2.05
N LYS A 499 32.20 2.10 -2.99
CA LYS A 499 32.98 2.16 -4.25
C LYS A 499 32.36 3.06 -5.32
N GLY A 500 31.22 3.70 -5.05
CA GLY A 500 30.51 4.58 -5.98
C GLY A 500 29.57 3.89 -6.98
N GLY A 501 29.55 2.55 -7.02
CA GLY A 501 28.63 1.77 -7.86
C GLY A 501 27.17 1.90 -7.38
N LEU A 502 26.21 1.91 -8.30
CA LEU A 502 24.78 1.99 -7.98
C LEU A 502 24.31 0.72 -7.25
N LEU A 503 23.55 0.89 -6.17
CA LEU A 503 22.85 -0.22 -5.53
C LEU A 503 21.67 -0.67 -6.39
N HIS A 504 21.29 -1.94 -6.24
CA HIS A 504 20.07 -2.50 -6.81
C HIS A 504 18.87 -1.57 -6.47
N PRO A 505 17.92 -1.32 -7.39
CA PRO A 505 16.85 -0.34 -7.18
C PRO A 505 15.98 -0.59 -5.94
N ALA A 506 15.87 -1.82 -5.48
CA ALA A 506 15.14 -2.16 -4.25
C ALA A 506 15.93 -1.92 -2.96
N LEU A 507 17.24 -1.66 -3.02
CA LEU A 507 18.15 -1.60 -1.88
C LEU A 507 18.69 -0.20 -1.60
N ALA A 508 18.68 0.21 -0.35
CA ALA A 508 19.47 1.34 0.14
C ALA A 508 20.40 0.88 1.26
N VAL A 509 21.44 1.66 1.53
CA VAL A 509 22.29 1.50 2.71
C VAL A 509 21.96 2.61 3.70
N VAL A 510 21.71 2.24 4.94
CA VAL A 510 21.54 3.17 6.06
C VAL A 510 22.80 3.11 6.91
N GLN A 511 23.47 4.25 7.06
CA GLN A 511 24.54 4.43 8.04
C GLN A 511 23.90 4.75 9.39
N THR A 512 24.25 3.96 10.40
CA THR A 512 23.99 4.25 11.81
C THR A 512 25.29 4.58 12.53
N PRO A 513 25.28 5.03 13.80
CA PRO A 513 26.50 5.33 14.54
C PRO A 513 27.46 4.14 14.67
N GLY A 514 26.95 2.90 14.64
CA GLY A 514 27.76 1.71 14.87
C GLY A 514 27.94 0.79 13.64
N ARG A 515 27.11 0.94 12.60
CA ARG A 515 27.07 -0.04 11.48
C ARG A 515 26.38 0.50 10.25
N GLU A 516 26.73 -0.05 9.09
CA GLU A 516 25.91 0.03 7.88
C GLU A 516 24.89 -1.11 7.79
N TYR A 517 23.67 -0.79 7.34
CA TYR A 517 22.61 -1.77 7.09
C TYR A 517 22.11 -1.70 5.66
N PHE A 518 22.01 -2.85 5.00
CA PHE A 518 21.28 -2.98 3.74
C PHE A 518 19.79 -3.12 4.04
N ILE A 519 18.97 -2.26 3.43
CA ILE A 519 17.53 -2.22 3.67
C ILE A 519 16.75 -2.25 2.35
N LEU A 520 15.51 -2.75 2.41
CA LEU A 520 14.54 -2.56 1.34
C LEU A 520 14.03 -1.12 1.35
N ARG A 521 14.22 -0.37 0.25
CA ARG A 521 13.82 1.06 0.14
C ARG A 521 12.34 1.30 0.43
N ASP A 522 11.52 0.30 0.13
CA ASP A 522 10.07 0.43 0.10
C ASP A 522 9.40 0.30 1.45
N ASN A 523 10.00 -0.43 2.38
CA ASN A 523 9.44 -0.65 3.71
C ASN A 523 10.46 -0.47 4.84
N GLY A 524 11.72 -0.15 4.53
CA GLY A 524 12.77 0.12 5.51
C GLY A 524 13.32 -1.13 6.21
N MET A 525 12.94 -2.34 5.78
CA MET A 525 13.33 -3.57 6.46
C MET A 525 14.77 -3.99 6.13
N GLN A 526 15.55 -4.32 7.16
CA GLN A 526 16.93 -4.76 7.06
C GLN A 526 17.05 -6.16 6.44
N VAL A 527 17.83 -6.27 5.37
CA VAL A 527 18.11 -7.53 4.64
C VAL A 527 19.59 -7.90 4.62
N GLY A 528 20.43 -7.12 5.31
CA GLY A 528 21.87 -7.32 5.39
C GLY A 528 22.54 -6.29 6.31
N CYS A 529 23.85 -6.42 6.47
CA CYS A 529 24.68 -5.50 7.25
C CYS A 529 26.08 -5.36 6.62
N GLU A 530 26.89 -4.46 7.16
CA GLU A 530 28.24 -4.15 6.68
C GLU A 530 29.15 -5.37 6.51
N GLU A 531 29.13 -6.29 7.47
CA GLU A 531 30.07 -7.40 7.61
C GLU A 531 29.64 -8.62 6.78
N GLU A 532 28.33 -8.85 6.68
CA GLU A 532 27.77 -9.99 5.95
C GLU A 532 27.38 -9.61 4.51
N GLY A 533 27.24 -8.32 4.21
CA GLY A 533 26.63 -7.84 2.98
C GLY A 533 25.12 -8.06 2.97
N VAL A 534 24.55 -8.18 1.77
CA VAL A 534 23.15 -8.59 1.58
C VAL A 534 23.03 -10.10 1.83
N ALA A 535 22.11 -10.52 2.69
CA ALA A 535 21.95 -11.94 2.99
C ALA A 535 21.64 -12.77 1.73
N GLU A 536 22.19 -13.98 1.65
CA GLU A 536 22.17 -14.82 0.44
C GLU A 536 20.75 -15.05 -0.13
N VAL A 537 19.77 -15.30 0.75
CA VAL A 537 18.37 -15.48 0.35
C VAL A 537 17.82 -14.24 -0.36
N TRP A 538 18.18 -13.05 0.08
CA TRP A 538 17.77 -11.79 -0.54
C TRP A 538 18.54 -11.51 -1.82
N MET A 539 19.83 -11.86 -1.88
CA MET A 539 20.61 -11.80 -3.13
C MET A 539 19.94 -12.62 -4.24
N GLN A 540 19.48 -13.83 -3.93
CA GLN A 540 18.77 -14.69 -4.89
C GLN A 540 17.40 -14.12 -5.30
N LEU A 541 16.64 -13.59 -4.33
CA LEU A 541 15.31 -13.01 -4.59
C LEU A 541 15.38 -11.73 -5.42
N LEU A 542 16.35 -10.86 -5.14
CA LEU A 542 16.53 -9.57 -5.80
C LEU A 542 17.35 -9.69 -7.10
N GLY A 543 18.26 -10.66 -7.19
CA GLY A 543 19.24 -10.74 -8.26
C GLY A 543 20.34 -9.69 -8.10
N CYS A 544 20.94 -9.61 -6.91
CA CYS A 544 22.02 -8.69 -6.61
C CYS A 544 23.24 -9.41 -6.01
N SER A 545 24.40 -8.74 -6.05
CA SER A 545 25.63 -9.19 -5.42
C SER A 545 25.62 -8.98 -3.90
N ASN A 546 26.65 -9.48 -3.21
CA ASN A 546 26.82 -9.29 -1.77
C ASN A 546 26.93 -7.82 -1.37
N ASP A 547 27.57 -7.01 -2.23
CA ASP A 547 27.69 -5.55 -2.08
C ASP A 547 26.39 -4.81 -2.45
N GLY A 548 25.31 -5.54 -2.79
CA GLY A 548 24.00 -5.00 -3.14
C GLY A 548 23.90 -4.40 -4.56
N GLN A 549 24.86 -4.64 -5.44
CA GLN A 549 24.81 -4.20 -6.84
C GLN A 549 23.93 -5.16 -7.67
N ALA A 550 23.18 -4.65 -8.66
CA ALA A 550 22.39 -5.51 -9.54
C ALA A 550 23.28 -6.41 -10.41
N CYS A 551 22.94 -7.70 -10.54
CA CYS A 551 23.64 -8.66 -11.38
C CYS A 551 23.21 -8.64 -12.84
#